data_AF-A0A350IWG6-F1
#
_entry.id   AF-A0A350IWG6-F1
#
_cell.length_a   1.000
_cell.length_b   1.000
_cell.length_c   1.000
_cell.angle_alpha   90.00
_cell.angle_beta   90.00
_cell.angle_gamma   90.00
#
_symmetry.space_group_name_H-M   'P 1'
#
loop_
_entity.id
_entity.type
_entity.pdbx_description
1 polymer ?
#
loop_
_entity_poly.entity_id
_entity_poly.type
_entity_poly.pdbx_seq_one_letter_code
_entity_poly.pdbx_strand_id
1 'polypeptide(L)' 'MEKEYLKSSEEILKELNTSTQGLTDQQAEQRLAQYGENRLQEGRKITILERFVEELKDPMLIMLMAAA' A
#
# COMPACT_ATOMS: atom_id res chain seq x y z
N MET A 1 10.20 -21.07 12.60
CA MET A 1 9.03 -21.06 11.71
C MET A 1 9.45 -21.71 10.41
N GLU A 2 8.85 -22.85 10.10
CA GLU A 2 9.09 -23.55 8.84
C GLU A 2 8.47 -22.73 7.69
N LYS A 3 9.14 -22.70 6.55
CA LYS A 3 8.69 -21.90 5.40
C LYS A 3 7.42 -22.51 4.80
N GLU A 4 6.47 -21.66 4.43
CA GLU A 4 5.16 -22.07 3.92
C GLU A 4 5.28 -22.93 2.64
N TYR A 5 6.28 -22.66 1.81
CA TYR A 5 6.55 -23.42 0.58
C TYR A 5 7.12 -24.84 0.82
N LEU A 6 7.42 -25.21 2.06
CA LEU A 6 7.86 -26.57 2.44
C LEU A 6 6.71 -27.44 2.96
N LYS A 7 5.56 -26.84 3.28
CA LYS A 7 4.40 -27.54 3.84
C LYS A 7 3.54 -28.16 2.74
N SER A 8 2.79 -29.19 3.09
CA SER A 8 1.77 -29.76 2.21
C SER A 8 0.59 -28.79 2.03
N SER A 9 -0.15 -28.95 0.93
CA SER A 9 -1.34 -28.15 0.67
C SER A 9 -2.39 -28.28 1.79
N GLU A 10 -2.54 -29.47 2.39
CA GLU A 10 -3.49 -29.72 3.47
C GLU A 10 -3.14 -28.95 4.75
N GLU A 11 -1.85 -28.88 5.09
CA GLU A 11 -1.36 -28.11 6.23
C GLU A 11 -1.59 -26.61 6.03
N ILE A 12 -1.32 -26.10 4.82
CA ILE A 12 -1.55 -24.69 4.47
C ILE A 12 -3.03 -24.35 4.51
N LEU A 13 -3.91 -25.21 3.98
CA LEU A 13 -5.36 -25.00 4.02
C LEU A 13 -5.86 -24.94 5.47
N LYS A 14 -5.35 -25.80 6.34
CA LYS A 14 -5.69 -25.82 7.77
C LYS A 14 -5.19 -24.56 8.50
N GLU A 15 -3.95 -24.15 8.26
CA GLU A 15 -3.36 -22.94 8.84
C GLU A 15 -4.10 -21.67 8.39
N LEU A 16 -4.42 -21.58 7.10
CA LEU A 16 -5.19 -20.48 6.52
C LEU A 16 -6.69 -20.60 6.74
N ASN A 17 -7.17 -21.60 7.50
CA ASN A 17 -8.58 -21.86 7.78
C ASN A 17 -9.46 -21.74 6.53
N THR A 18 -9.05 -22.39 5.45
CA THR A 18 -9.71 -22.36 4.14
C THR A 18 -9.82 -23.77 3.57
N SER A 19 -10.64 -23.93 2.54
CA SER A 19 -10.86 -25.21 1.88
C SER A 19 -10.36 -25.21 0.44
N THR A 20 -10.36 -26.37 -0.20
CA THR A 20 -10.10 -26.49 -1.64
C THR A 20 -11.19 -25.83 -2.49
N GLN A 21 -12.38 -25.62 -1.93
CA GLN A 21 -13.48 -24.89 -2.55
C GLN A 21 -13.35 -23.36 -2.36
N GLY A 22 -12.35 -22.90 -1.61
CA GLY A 22 -12.11 -21.48 -1.33
C GLY A 22 -12.79 -20.97 -0.07
N LEU A 23 -13.03 -19.65 -0.05
CA LEU A 23 -13.67 -18.92 1.04
C LEU A 23 -15.13 -18.64 0.72
N THR A 24 -15.95 -18.52 1.76
CA THR A 24 -17.30 -17.95 1.61
C THR A 24 -17.23 -16.43 1.48
N ASP A 25 -18.29 -15.82 0.94
CA ASP A 25 -18.36 -14.36 0.79
C ASP A 25 -18.18 -13.64 2.15
N GLN A 26 -18.78 -14.18 3.21
CA GLN A 26 -18.63 -13.65 4.57
C GLN A 26 -17.19 -13.74 5.09
N GLN A 27 -16.49 -14.85 4.82
CA GLN A 27 -15.09 -15.01 5.22
C GLN A 27 -14.18 -14.07 4.42
N ALA A 28 -14.46 -13.89 3.12
CA ALA A 28 -13.73 -12.95 2.29
C ALA A 28 -13.90 -11.51 2.79
N GLU A 29 -15.13 -11.10 3.13
CA GLU A 29 -15.41 -9.77 3.68
C GLU A 29 -14.73 -9.54 5.04
N GLN A 30 -14.80 -10.53 5.94
CA GLN A 30 -14.13 -10.45 7.23
C GLN A 30 -12.61 -10.31 7.09
N ARG A 31 -12.01 -11.06 6.16
CA ARG A 31 -10.57 -10.96 5.88
C ARG A 31 -10.21 -9.63 5.24
N LEU A 32 -11.04 -9.12 4.33
CA LEU A 32 -10.83 -7.82 3.71
C LEU A 32 -10.83 -6.70 4.75
N ALA A 33 -11.73 -6.76 5.73
CA ALA A 33 -11.77 -5.83 6.85
C ALA A 33 -10.54 -5.95 7.77
N GLN A 34 -10.02 -7.16 7.98
CA GLN A 34 -8.88 -7.44 8.86
C GLN A 34 -7.53 -7.08 8.22
N TYR A 35 -7.31 -7.45 6.96
CA TYR A 35 -6.02 -7.33 6.27
C TYR A 35 -5.96 -6.12 5.34
N GLY A 36 -7.10 -5.52 5.01
CA GLY A 36 -7.20 -4.49 3.97
C GLY A 36 -7.18 -5.07 2.57
N GLU A 37 -7.36 -4.20 1.57
CA GLU A 37 -7.26 -4.63 0.17
C GLU A 37 -5.82 -5.00 -0.15
N ASN A 38 -5.66 -5.99 -1.04
CA ASN A 38 -4.36 -6.38 -1.58
C ASN A 38 -3.88 -5.35 -2.62
N ARG A 39 -3.59 -4.14 -2.16
CA ARG A 39 -3.01 -3.05 -2.94
C ARG A 39 -1.86 -2.40 -2.20
N LEU A 40 -0.81 -2.08 -2.92
CA LEU A 40 0.28 -1.29 -2.37
C LEU A 40 -0.22 0.14 -2.11
N GLN A 41 0.23 0.73 -1.00
CA GLN A 41 -0.05 2.13 -0.75
C GLN A 41 0.62 2.97 -1.84
N GLU A 42 -0.16 3.80 -2.52
CA GLU A 42 0.39 4.76 -3.47
C GLU A 42 1.28 5.76 -2.71
N GLY A 43 2.42 6.10 -3.30
CA GLY A 43 3.29 7.15 -2.76
C GLY A 43 2.54 8.48 -2.66
N ARG A 44 2.98 9.35 -1.74
CA ARG A 44 2.40 10.69 -1.59
C ARG A 44 2.47 11.43 -2.92
N LYS A 45 1.31 11.78 -3.47
CA LYS A 45 1.21 12.64 -4.65
C LYS A 45 1.37 14.07 -4.18
N ILE A 46 2.49 14.70 -4.52
CA ILE A 46 2.67 16.13 -4.32
C ILE A 46 1.68 16.84 -5.25
N THR A 47 0.86 17.71 -4.68
CA THR A 47 -0.12 18.48 -5.44
C THR A 47 0.60 19.57 -6.26
N ILE A 48 -0.05 20.06 -7.33
CA ILE A 48 0.49 21.14 -8.17
C ILE A 48 0.74 22.40 -7.31
N LEU A 49 -0.13 22.69 -6.36
CA LEU A 49 0.00 23.83 -5.47
C LEU A 49 1.18 23.67 -4.49
N GLU A 50 1.35 22.48 -3.90
CA GLU A 50 2.51 22.20 -3.04
C GLU A 50 3.82 22.35 -3.84
N ARG A 51 3.88 21.80 -5.05
CA ARG A 51 5.06 21.92 -5.91
C ARG A 51 5.37 23.38 -6.28
N PHE A 52 4.34 24.18 -6.56
CA PHE A 52 4.48 25.60 -6.86
C PHE A 52 5.04 26.39 -5.66
N VAL A 53 4.54 26.13 -4.44
CA VAL A 53 5.05 26.78 -3.23
C VAL A 53 6.48 26.34 -2.92
N GLU A 54 6.85 25.09 -3.20
CA GLU A 54 8.23 24.63 -3.09
C GLU A 54 9.15 25.37 -4.07
N GLU A 55 8.74 25.54 -5.33
CA GLU A 55 9.51 26.31 -6.33
C GLU A 55 9.68 27.78 -5.93
N LEU A 56 8.66 28.42 -5.35
CA LEU A 56 8.77 29.81 -4.85
C LEU A 56 9.76 29.96 -3.68
N LYS A 57 9.98 28.89 -2.91
CA LYS A 57 10.95 28.87 -1.80
C LYS A 57 12.38 28.62 -2.29
N ASP A 58 12.58 28.38 -3.58
CA ASP A 58 13.90 28.14 -4.14
C ASP A 58 14.79 29.39 -4.01
N PRO A 59 15.99 29.28 -3.40
CA PRO A 59 16.86 30.43 -3.18
C PRO A 59 17.27 31.16 -4.47
N MET A 60 17.42 30.46 -5.60
CA MET A 60 17.78 31.08 -6.88
C MET A 60 16.62 31.93 -7.38
N LEU A 61 15.38 31.45 -7.28
CA LEU A 61 14.18 32.22 -7.66
C LEU A 61 14.02 33.47 -6.76
N ILE A 62 14.22 33.33 -5.45
CA ILE A 62 14.19 34.46 -4.50
C ILE A 62 15.25 35.50 -4.86
N MET A 63 16.47 35.07 -5.19
CA MET A 63 17.55 35.98 -5.61
C MET A 63 17.19 36.73 -6.90
N LEU A 64 16.57 36.07 -7.88
CA LEU A 64 16.11 36.71 -9.12
C LEU A 64 15.01 37.74 -8.85
N MET A 65 14.04 37.42 -7.98
CA MET A 65 13.00 38.37 -7.58
C MET A 65 13.55 39.59 -6.85
N ALA A 66 14.60 39.42 -6.03
CA ALA A 66 15.24 40.51 -5.32
C ALA A 66 16.12 41.40 -6.23
N ALA A 67 16.61 40.87 -7.34
CA ALA A 67 17.44 41.59 -8.29
C ALA A 67 16.66 42.40 -9.34
N ALA A 68 15.38 42.07 -9.55
CA ALA A 68 14.46 42.78 -10.45
C ALA A 68 13.85 44.01 -9.78
#